data_AF-A0A7S1S209-F1
#
_entry.id   AF-A0A7S1S209-F1
#
_cell.length_a   1.000
_cell.length_b   1.000
_cell.length_c   1.000
_cell.angle_alpha   90.00
_cell.angle_beta   90.00
_cell.angle_gamma   90.00
#
_symmetry.space_group_name_H-M   'P 1'
#
loop_
_entity.id
_entity.type
_entity.pdbx_description
1 polymer ?
#
loop_
_entity_poly.entity_id
_entity_poly.type
_entity_poly.pdbx_seq_one_letter_code
_entity_poly.pdbx_strand_id
1 'polypeptide(L)'
;MPVAPPRQEWQPGKATFCERCGIPRPERAHHCNICRSCVLRMDHHCAWIDNCVGFHNHKYFFLLVIYACLASIFAFLTALPELWSSIAAVAGAQDASGVETVRLVRYTQKTDVLAFLIAGILSLFFAVLLAPMVYMHVPLAMRNETAIESHYQNMPNPFDQGSRMGNLSQVFGACGPDWLLPVQPFKPLNDGIAFQSDASLSLSSSSEQTSELTDSESFEAGACEPERLWRRRYRVRRREQHVQAAKPDP
;
A
#
# COMPACT_ATOMS: atom_id res chain seq x y z
N MET A 1 1.49 -14.33 20.90
CA MET A 1 0.12 -14.33 20.37
C MET A 1 -0.41 -15.76 20.37
N PRO A 2 -1.58 -16.03 20.97
CA PRO A 2 -2.27 -17.31 20.80
C PRO A 2 -2.61 -17.52 19.32
N VAL A 3 -2.66 -18.78 18.89
CA VAL A 3 -2.99 -19.14 17.50
C VAL A 3 -4.48 -19.42 17.40
N ALA A 4 -5.15 -18.72 16.50
CA ALA A 4 -6.58 -18.85 16.21
C ALA A 4 -6.83 -19.38 14.78
N PRO A 5 -8.03 -19.91 14.51
CA PRO A 5 -8.40 -20.34 13.17
C PRO A 5 -8.29 -19.21 12.13
N PRO A 6 -7.85 -19.50 10.89
CA PRO A 6 -7.71 -18.51 9.84
C PRO A 6 -9.07 -18.09 9.27
N ARG A 7 -9.74 -17.11 9.89
CA ARG A 7 -11.02 -16.54 9.45
C ARG A 7 -10.81 -15.17 8.80
N GLN A 8 -11.69 -14.81 7.85
CA GLN A 8 -11.72 -13.49 7.20
C GLN A 8 -12.47 -12.48 8.08
N GLU A 9 -11.88 -12.20 9.24
CA GLU A 9 -12.45 -11.33 10.26
C GLU A 9 -11.32 -10.71 11.09
N TRP A 10 -11.61 -9.63 11.80
CA TRP A 10 -10.66 -9.02 12.74
C TRP A 10 -10.40 -9.96 13.92
N GLN A 11 -9.13 -10.26 14.16
CA GLN A 11 -8.68 -11.08 15.29
C GLN A 11 -7.48 -10.41 15.98
N PRO A 12 -7.66 -9.21 16.57
CA PRO A 12 -6.55 -8.43 17.13
C PRO A 12 -5.82 -9.21 18.23
N GLY A 13 -4.48 -9.15 18.23
CA GLY A 13 -3.65 -9.86 19.21
C GLY A 13 -3.59 -11.39 19.05
N LYS A 14 -4.26 -11.96 18.06
CA LYS A 14 -4.23 -13.39 17.73
C LYS A 14 -3.46 -13.62 16.43
N ALA A 15 -2.55 -14.59 16.45
CA ALA A 15 -1.91 -15.07 15.22
C ALA A 15 -2.83 -16.12 14.57
N THR A 16 -2.77 -16.29 13.25
CA THR A 16 -3.41 -17.45 12.59
C THR A 16 -2.34 -18.44 12.15
N PHE A 17 -2.72 -19.65 11.73
CA PHE A 17 -1.77 -20.59 11.13
C PHE A 17 -1.99 -20.72 9.63
N CYS A 18 -0.92 -20.74 8.84
CA CYS A 18 -0.99 -21.04 7.42
C CYS A 18 -0.60 -22.49 7.17
N GLU A 19 -1.58 -23.32 6.82
CA GLU A 19 -1.35 -24.73 6.51
C GLU A 19 -0.45 -24.90 5.28
N ARG A 20 -0.57 -24.03 4.26
CA ARG A 20 0.22 -24.12 3.03
C ARG A 20 1.71 -23.84 3.23
N CYS A 21 2.02 -22.87 4.10
CA CYS A 21 3.40 -22.52 4.40
C CYS A 21 3.95 -23.26 5.64
N GLY A 22 3.09 -23.88 6.45
CA GLY A 22 3.48 -24.52 7.70
C GLY A 22 4.00 -23.55 8.77
N ILE A 23 3.57 -22.28 8.74
CA ILE A 23 4.04 -21.23 9.66
C ILE A 23 2.89 -20.47 10.30
N PRO A 24 3.07 -19.96 11.54
CA PRO A 24 2.15 -19.00 12.11
C PRO A 24 2.22 -17.68 11.34
N ARG A 25 1.05 -17.13 11.00
CA ARG A 25 0.86 -15.81 10.43
C ARG A 25 0.58 -14.81 11.55
N PRO A 26 1.41 -13.76 11.68
CA PRO A 26 1.08 -12.61 12.53
C PRO A 26 -0.28 -12.02 12.16
N GLU A 27 -0.78 -11.14 13.03
CA GLU A 27 -1.98 -10.37 12.72
C GLU A 27 -1.85 -9.63 11.38
N ARG A 28 -2.97 -9.50 10.66
CA ARG A 28 -3.06 -8.83 9.35
C ARG A 28 -2.24 -9.50 8.22
N ALA A 29 -1.56 -10.63 8.49
CA ALA A 29 -0.82 -11.36 7.46
C ALA A 29 -1.70 -12.39 6.75
N HIS A 30 -1.60 -12.45 5.42
CA HIS A 30 -2.38 -13.36 4.58
C HIS A 30 -1.48 -14.17 3.65
N HIS A 31 -1.95 -15.35 3.23
CA HIS A 31 -1.25 -16.16 2.23
C HIS A 31 -1.72 -15.76 0.84
N CYS A 32 -0.79 -15.35 -0.02
CA CYS A 32 -1.09 -15.11 -1.41
C CYS A 32 -0.93 -16.40 -2.22
N ASN A 33 -2.00 -16.83 -2.90
CA ASN A 33 -1.97 -18.03 -3.73
C ASN A 33 -1.08 -17.89 -4.97
N ILE A 34 -0.90 -16.67 -5.47
CA ILE A 34 -0.11 -16.36 -6.67
C ILE A 34 1.39 -16.36 -6.30
N CYS A 35 1.78 -15.58 -5.28
CA CYS A 35 3.17 -15.55 -4.79
C CYS A 35 3.56 -16.80 -3.98
N ARG A 36 2.59 -17.63 -3.58
CA ARG A 36 2.77 -18.85 -2.76
C ARG A 36 3.51 -18.61 -1.44
N SER A 37 3.28 -17.45 -0.84
CA SER A 37 3.94 -17.03 0.39
C SER A 37 3.00 -16.22 1.28
N CYS A 38 3.29 -16.20 2.58
CA CYS A 38 2.61 -15.33 3.52
C CYS A 38 3.20 -13.92 3.45
N VAL A 39 2.33 -12.93 3.29
CA VAL A 39 2.66 -11.52 3.16
C VAL A 39 2.17 -10.80 4.41
N LEU A 40 3.06 -10.08 5.09
CA LEU A 40 2.74 -9.26 6.26
C LEU A 40 1.86 -8.08 5.85
N ARG A 41 0.82 -7.76 6.65
CA ARG A 41 -0.17 -6.70 6.37
C ARG A 41 -0.55 -6.68 4.89
N MET A 42 -0.97 -7.83 4.37
CA MET A 42 -1.21 -8.01 2.94
C MET A 42 -2.40 -7.15 2.51
N ASP A 43 -2.19 -6.35 1.47
CA ASP A 43 -3.25 -5.56 0.86
C ASP A 43 -3.89 -6.31 -0.30
N HIS A 44 -3.10 -6.60 -1.33
CA HIS A 44 -3.55 -7.39 -2.47
C HIS A 44 -2.35 -7.97 -3.24
N HIS A 45 -2.63 -8.84 -4.20
CA HIS A 45 -1.67 -9.17 -5.24
C HIS A 45 -1.92 -8.28 -6.45
N CYS A 46 -0.92 -7.51 -6.85
CA CYS A 46 -1.04 -6.57 -7.95
C CYS A 46 -0.35 -7.13 -9.20
N ALA A 47 -1.14 -7.50 -10.21
CA ALA A 47 -0.62 -8.03 -11.46
C ALA A 47 0.25 -7.02 -12.23
N TRP A 48 0.02 -5.71 -12.04
CA TRP A 48 0.75 -4.65 -12.73
C TRP A 48 2.22 -4.51 -12.31
N ILE A 49 2.52 -4.86 -11.06
CA ILE A 49 3.90 -4.87 -10.53
C ILE A 49 4.42 -6.30 -10.32
N ASP A 50 3.67 -7.30 -10.79
CA ASP A 50 3.92 -8.74 -10.61
C ASP A 50 4.35 -9.10 -9.18
N ASN A 51 3.69 -8.50 -8.18
CA ASN A 51 4.08 -8.64 -6.79
C ASN A 51 2.91 -8.37 -5.84
N CYS A 52 3.01 -8.92 -4.63
CA CYS A 52 2.10 -8.56 -3.55
C CYS A 52 2.42 -7.17 -3.00
N VAL A 53 1.36 -6.40 -2.75
CA VAL A 53 1.40 -5.19 -1.94
C VAL A 53 1.11 -5.59 -0.49
N GLY A 54 2.02 -5.24 0.41
CA GLY A 54 1.91 -5.52 1.84
C GLY A 54 2.86 -4.65 2.63
N PHE A 55 3.15 -5.01 3.88
CA PHE A 55 3.88 -4.17 4.83
C PHE A 55 5.15 -3.50 4.27
N HIS A 56 6.03 -4.28 3.64
CA HIS A 56 7.35 -3.79 3.20
C HIS A 56 7.32 -2.88 1.96
N ASN A 57 6.22 -2.87 1.20
CA ASN A 57 6.13 -2.09 -0.04
C ASN A 57 4.85 -1.27 -0.20
N HIS A 58 3.98 -1.23 0.82
CA HIS A 58 2.72 -0.49 0.76
C HIS A 58 2.97 1.00 0.48
N LYS A 59 3.95 1.62 1.17
CA LYS A 59 4.37 3.01 0.92
C LYS A 59 4.81 3.22 -0.53
N TYR A 60 5.64 2.32 -1.07
CA TYR A 60 6.12 2.44 -2.46
C TYR A 60 4.98 2.34 -3.46
N PHE A 61 4.04 1.41 -3.24
CA PHE A 61 2.85 1.28 -4.08
C PHE A 61 1.99 2.55 -4.05
N PHE A 62 1.75 3.13 -2.87
CA PHE A 62 1.02 4.41 -2.76
C PHE A 62 1.69 5.53 -3.56
N LEU A 63 3.01 5.70 -3.38
CA LEU A 63 3.75 6.74 -4.07
C LEU A 63 3.79 6.49 -5.58
N LEU A 64 3.96 5.24 -6.02
CA LEU A 64 3.90 4.87 -7.43
C LEU A 64 2.58 5.29 -8.06
N VAL A 65 1.45 4.92 -7.46
CA VAL A 65 0.12 5.19 -8.01
C VAL A 65 -0.18 6.70 -8.01
N ILE A 66 0.15 7.41 -6.92
CA ILE A 66 -0.06 8.86 -6.81
C ILE A 66 0.81 9.60 -7.83
N TYR A 67 2.12 9.31 -7.89
CA TYR A 67 3.01 10.00 -8.82
C TYR A 67 2.73 9.66 -10.27
N ALA A 68 2.40 8.41 -10.60
CA ALA A 68 2.00 8.04 -11.95
C ALA A 68 0.70 8.75 -12.38
N CYS A 69 -0.27 8.87 -11.47
CA CYS A 69 -1.51 9.61 -11.74
C CYS A 69 -1.24 11.10 -11.96
N LEU A 70 -0.49 11.75 -11.07
CA LEU A 70 -0.11 13.16 -11.20
C LEU A 70 0.72 13.43 -12.46
N ALA A 71 1.68 12.57 -12.78
CA ALA A 71 2.48 12.67 -14.00
C ALA A 71 1.62 12.53 -15.25
N SER A 72 0.65 11.61 -15.26
CA SER A 72 -0.26 11.41 -16.40
C SER A 72 -1.18 12.62 -16.60
N ILE A 73 -1.74 13.17 -15.52
CA ILE A 73 -2.56 14.40 -15.57
C ILE A 73 -1.71 15.59 -16.04
N PHE A 74 -0.51 15.75 -15.49
CA PHE A 74 0.41 16.82 -15.88
C PHE A 74 0.80 16.74 -17.36
N ALA A 75 1.15 15.54 -17.84
CA ALA A 75 1.47 15.30 -19.25
C ALA A 75 0.27 15.61 -20.15
N PHE A 76 -0.94 15.21 -19.76
CA PHE A 76 -2.15 15.51 -20.51
C PHE A 76 -2.41 17.03 -20.58
N LEU A 77 -2.39 17.72 -19.43
CA LEU A 77 -2.65 19.16 -19.33
C LEU A 77 -1.63 19.99 -20.11
N THR A 78 -0.35 19.61 -20.06
CA THR A 78 0.71 20.32 -20.80
C THR A 78 0.64 20.08 -22.30
N ALA A 79 0.08 18.95 -22.76
CA ALA A 79 -0.12 18.66 -24.18
C ALA A 79 -1.44 19.22 -24.75
N LEU A 80 -2.34 19.77 -23.92
CA LEU A 80 -3.67 20.23 -24.36
C LEU A 80 -3.65 21.25 -25.51
N PRO A 81 -2.81 22.30 -25.51
CA PRO A 81 -2.79 23.29 -26.60
C PRO A 81 -2.44 22.67 -27.95
N GLU A 82 -1.41 21.83 -27.97
CA GLU A 82 -0.93 21.13 -29.17
C GLU A 82 -1.93 20.07 -29.62
N LEU A 83 -2.57 19.37 -28.68
CA LEU A 83 -3.62 18.40 -28.95
C LEU A 83 -4.84 19.07 -29.59
N TRP A 84 -5.26 20.23 -29.06
CA TRP A 84 -6.33 21.03 -29.63
C TRP A 84 -6.00 21.46 -31.07
N SER A 85 -4.79 21.98 -31.29
CA SER A 85 -4.34 22.40 -32.62
C SER A 85 -4.30 21.22 -33.62
N SER A 86 -3.88 20.05 -33.15
CA SER A 86 -3.81 18.81 -33.93
C SER A 86 -5.21 18.32 -34.31
N ILE A 87 -6.16 18.35 -33.38
CA ILE A 87 -7.56 17.98 -33.62
C ILE A 87 -8.21 18.94 -34.62
N ALA A 88 -8.02 20.26 -34.44
CA ALA A 88 -8.55 21.26 -35.36
C ALA A 88 -8.01 21.11 -36.79
N ALA A 89 -6.72 20.79 -36.92
CA ALA A 89 -6.07 20.53 -38.20
C ALA A 89 -6.65 19.29 -38.91
N VAL A 90 -6.88 18.20 -38.16
CA VAL A 90 -7.49 16.97 -38.70
C VAL A 90 -8.97 17.16 -39.03
N ALA A 91 -9.70 17.92 -38.21
CA ALA A 91 -11.12 18.18 -38.39
C ALA A 91 -11.43 19.16 -39.55
N GLY A 92 -10.42 19.69 -40.23
CA GLY A 92 -10.61 20.65 -41.32
C GLY A 92 -11.18 22.00 -40.86
N ALA A 93 -11.10 22.30 -39.56
CA ALA A 93 -11.57 23.56 -38.97
C ALA A 93 -10.55 24.69 -39.23
N GLN A 94 -10.25 24.95 -40.50
CA GLN A 94 -9.21 25.90 -40.92
C GLN A 94 -9.71 27.36 -40.94
N ASP A 95 -11.02 27.61 -40.95
CA ASP A 95 -11.58 28.92 -41.34
C ASP A 95 -12.26 29.74 -40.23
N ALA A 96 -12.21 29.36 -38.95
CA ALA A 96 -13.00 30.04 -37.91
C ALA A 96 -12.22 30.73 -36.76
N SER A 97 -10.89 30.66 -36.71
CA SER A 97 -10.12 31.30 -35.62
C SER A 97 -8.89 32.04 -36.16
N GLY A 98 -8.88 33.36 -35.99
CA GLY A 98 -7.93 34.26 -36.64
C GLY A 98 -6.46 33.91 -36.41
N VAL A 99 -5.72 33.78 -37.52
CA VAL A 99 -4.30 34.11 -37.79
C VAL A 99 -3.18 33.49 -36.92
N GLU A 100 -3.40 33.13 -35.65
CA GLU A 100 -2.38 32.59 -34.75
C GLU A 100 -2.40 31.05 -34.66
N THR A 101 -3.59 30.45 -34.53
CA THR A 101 -3.81 28.98 -34.57
C THR A 101 -3.34 28.37 -35.90
N VAL A 102 -3.58 29.06 -37.01
CA VAL A 102 -3.14 28.64 -38.35
C VAL A 102 -1.62 28.66 -38.50
N ARG A 103 -0.90 29.54 -37.78
CA ARG A 103 0.56 29.66 -37.85
C ARG A 103 1.28 28.52 -37.13
N LEU A 104 0.78 28.12 -35.96
CA LEU A 104 1.31 26.98 -35.20
C LEU A 104 1.06 25.64 -35.93
N VAL A 105 -0.13 25.45 -36.49
CA VAL A 105 -0.48 24.27 -37.31
C VAL A 105 0.36 24.21 -38.60
N ARG A 106 0.82 25.34 -39.14
CA ARG A 106 1.67 25.39 -40.34
C ARG A 106 3.13 25.01 -40.10
N TYR A 107 3.61 25.07 -38.86
CA TYR A 107 5.01 24.79 -38.52
C TYR A 107 5.20 23.41 -37.88
N THR A 108 4.12 22.76 -37.44
CA THR A 108 4.16 21.39 -36.93
C THR A 108 4.33 20.41 -38.09
N GLN A 109 5.35 19.56 -38.00
CA GLN A 109 5.50 18.46 -38.95
C GLN A 109 4.40 17.43 -38.70
N LYS A 110 4.01 16.66 -39.74
CA LYS A 110 3.01 15.58 -39.60
C LYS A 110 3.37 14.57 -38.51
N THR A 111 4.67 14.38 -38.26
CA THR A 111 5.21 13.55 -37.18
C THR A 111 4.89 14.11 -35.79
N ASP A 112 4.90 15.43 -35.62
CA ASP A 112 4.63 16.08 -34.34
C ASP A 112 3.16 15.95 -33.99
N VAL A 113 2.27 16.18 -34.97
CA VAL A 113 0.82 15.97 -34.82
C VAL A 113 0.52 14.54 -34.37
N LEU A 114 1.13 13.54 -35.02
CA LEU A 114 0.95 12.14 -34.65
C LEU A 114 1.48 11.85 -33.23
N ALA A 115 2.65 12.39 -32.88
CA ALA A 115 3.25 12.20 -31.56
C ALA A 115 2.39 12.80 -30.44
N PHE A 116 1.88 14.02 -30.61
CA PHE A 116 1.01 14.66 -29.62
C PHE A 116 -0.33 13.94 -29.47
N LEU A 117 -0.92 13.45 -30.56
CA LEU A 117 -2.14 12.64 -30.50
C LEU A 117 -1.92 11.34 -29.71
N ILE A 118 -0.86 10.60 -30.03
CA ILE A 118 -0.52 9.35 -29.32
C ILE A 118 -0.23 9.64 -27.84
N ALA A 119 0.60 10.64 -27.55
CA ALA A 119 0.96 11.02 -26.18
C ALA A 119 -0.27 11.45 -25.37
N GLY A 120 -1.14 12.27 -25.94
CA GLY A 120 -2.40 12.71 -25.32
C GLY A 120 -3.32 11.53 -25.01
N ILE A 121 -3.54 10.63 -25.97
CA ILE A 121 -4.36 9.42 -25.77
C ILE A 121 -3.76 8.53 -24.66
N LEU A 122 -2.45 8.28 -24.69
CA LEU A 122 -1.78 7.47 -23.67
C LEU A 122 -1.85 8.11 -22.28
N SER A 123 -1.61 9.43 -22.17
CA SER A 123 -1.69 10.15 -20.90
C SER A 123 -3.10 10.13 -20.31
N LEU A 124 -4.13 10.29 -21.15
CA LEU A 124 -5.52 10.22 -20.73
C LEU A 124 -5.89 8.79 -20.30
N PHE A 125 -5.45 7.78 -21.06
CA PHE A 125 -5.65 6.37 -20.72
C PHE A 125 -5.06 6.05 -19.34
N PHE A 126 -3.82 6.43 -19.06
CA PHE A 126 -3.21 6.20 -17.76
C PHE A 126 -3.86 7.02 -16.64
N ALA A 127 -4.25 8.27 -16.89
CA ALA A 127 -4.96 9.06 -15.89
C ALA A 127 -6.30 8.41 -15.48
N VAL A 128 -7.07 7.94 -16.47
CA VAL A 128 -8.35 7.24 -16.24
C VAL A 128 -8.14 5.89 -15.55
N LEU A 129 -7.06 5.16 -15.89
CA LEU A 129 -6.73 3.89 -15.27
C LEU A 129 -6.29 4.03 -13.81
N LEU A 130 -5.50 5.07 -13.50
CA LEU A 130 -4.86 5.24 -12.18
C LEU A 130 -5.73 6.01 -11.18
N ALA A 131 -6.62 6.90 -11.64
CA ALA A 131 -7.47 7.68 -10.75
C ALA A 131 -8.36 6.80 -9.82
N PRO A 132 -9.00 5.72 -10.31
CA PRO A 132 -9.74 4.80 -9.43
C PRO A 132 -8.85 4.11 -8.39
N MET A 133 -7.61 3.77 -8.73
CA MET A 133 -6.66 3.19 -7.78
C MET A 133 -6.36 4.16 -6.64
N VAL A 134 -6.10 5.44 -6.95
CA VAL A 134 -5.94 6.49 -5.92
C VAL A 134 -7.21 6.62 -5.08
N TYR A 135 -8.37 6.69 -5.75
CA TYR A 135 -9.67 6.86 -5.10
C TYR A 135 -10.00 5.74 -4.12
N MET A 136 -9.66 4.49 -4.44
CA MET A 136 -9.91 3.34 -3.56
C MET A 136 -8.89 3.22 -2.44
N HIS A 137 -7.59 3.36 -2.72
CA HIS A 137 -6.55 3.07 -1.73
C HIS A 137 -6.36 4.21 -0.72
N VAL A 138 -6.51 5.48 -1.09
CA VAL A 138 -6.29 6.61 -0.15
C VAL A 138 -7.24 6.55 1.05
N PRO A 139 -8.57 6.34 0.89
CA PRO A 139 -9.48 6.18 2.03
C PRO A 139 -9.18 4.95 2.90
N LEU A 140 -8.70 3.84 2.32
CA LEU A 140 -8.28 2.67 3.09
C LEU A 140 -7.07 3.01 3.97
N ALA A 141 -6.07 3.69 3.41
CA ALA A 141 -4.90 4.17 4.17
C ALA A 141 -5.31 5.14 5.30
N MET A 142 -6.24 6.06 5.02
CA MET A 142 -6.76 7.01 6.00
C MET A 142 -7.56 6.36 7.13
N ARG A 143 -8.02 5.12 6.95
CA ARG A 143 -8.69 4.29 7.95
C ARG A 143 -7.78 3.20 8.54
N ASN A 144 -6.52 3.12 8.11
CA ASN A 144 -5.59 2.03 8.46
C ASN A 144 -6.15 0.62 8.15
N GLU A 145 -6.88 0.50 7.05
CA GLU A 145 -7.40 -0.76 6.53
C GLU A 145 -6.59 -1.19 5.30
N THR A 146 -6.49 -2.50 5.10
CA THR A 146 -6.11 -3.08 3.83
C THR A 146 -7.34 -3.42 2.99
N ALA A 147 -7.17 -3.65 1.69
CA ALA A 147 -8.26 -4.08 0.80
C ALA A 147 -8.90 -5.41 1.21
N ILE A 148 -8.16 -6.31 1.86
CA ILE A 148 -8.71 -7.54 2.45
C ILE A 148 -9.59 -7.19 3.65
N GLU A 149 -9.05 -6.38 4.55
CA GLU A 149 -9.69 -6.01 5.82
C GLU A 149 -10.95 -5.15 5.66
N SER A 150 -11.09 -4.40 4.56
CA SER A 150 -12.29 -3.61 4.29
C SER A 150 -13.57 -4.44 4.15
N HIS A 151 -13.45 -5.75 4.08
CA HIS A 151 -14.56 -6.70 4.00
C HIS A 151 -14.87 -7.37 5.35
N TYR A 152 -14.12 -7.07 6.41
CA TYR A 152 -14.33 -7.65 7.73
C TYR A 152 -15.47 -6.94 8.46
N GLN A 153 -16.41 -7.72 9.00
CA GLN A 153 -17.67 -7.20 9.55
C GLN A 153 -17.92 -7.60 11.02
N ASN A 154 -17.05 -8.42 11.61
CA ASN A 154 -17.26 -8.95 12.95
C ASN A 154 -17.13 -7.90 14.07
N MET A 155 -16.38 -6.83 13.82
CA MET A 155 -16.18 -5.72 14.77
C MET A 155 -15.71 -4.45 14.03
N PRO A 156 -15.80 -3.27 14.66
CA PRO A 156 -15.15 -2.06 14.16
C PRO A 156 -13.63 -2.27 14.00
N ASN A 157 -13.00 -1.51 13.10
CA ASN A 157 -11.57 -1.62 12.84
C ASN A 157 -10.75 -1.38 14.13
N PRO A 158 -10.08 -2.42 14.67
CA PRO A 158 -9.35 -2.31 15.93
C PRO A 158 -8.03 -1.55 15.78
N PHE A 159 -7.56 -1.31 14.56
CA PHE A 159 -6.29 -0.65 14.27
C PHE A 159 -6.46 0.82 13.85
N ASP A 160 -7.66 1.38 13.89
CA ASP A 160 -7.86 2.82 13.70
C ASP A 160 -7.18 3.60 14.84
N GLN A 161 -6.36 4.58 14.49
CA GLN A 161 -5.64 5.45 15.42
C GLN A 161 -6.43 6.70 15.80
N GLY A 162 -7.72 6.76 15.44
CA GLY A 162 -8.63 7.87 15.74
C GLY A 162 -8.38 9.14 14.92
N SER A 163 -7.36 9.15 14.06
CA SER A 163 -7.08 10.27 13.16
C SER A 163 -6.51 9.79 11.82
N ARG A 164 -6.88 10.48 10.74
CA ARG A 164 -6.39 10.17 9.38
C ARG A 164 -4.86 10.24 9.29
N MET A 165 -4.25 11.21 9.98
CA MET A 165 -2.79 11.35 10.02
C MET A 165 -2.14 10.23 10.82
N GLY A 166 -2.73 9.83 11.96
CA GLY A 166 -2.27 8.68 12.74
C GLY A 166 -2.31 7.40 11.91
N ASN A 167 -3.38 7.19 11.15
CA ASN A 167 -3.56 6.03 10.27
C ASN A 167 -2.55 6.02 9.12
N LEU A 168 -2.36 7.15 8.44
CA LEU A 168 -1.33 7.29 7.40
C LEU A 168 0.08 7.04 7.97
N SER A 169 0.35 7.49 9.19
CA SER A 169 1.65 7.29 9.84
C SER A 169 1.98 5.80 10.09
N GLN A 170 0.96 4.91 10.14
CA GLN A 170 1.19 3.46 10.22
C GLN A 170 1.77 2.87 8.93
N VAL A 171 1.63 3.57 7.79
CA VAL A 171 2.20 3.20 6.49
C VAL A 171 3.47 3.99 6.18
N PHE A 172 3.44 5.31 6.43
CA PHE A 172 4.52 6.22 6.06
C PHE A 172 5.57 6.45 7.15
N GLY A 173 5.32 5.98 8.38
CA GLY A 173 6.12 6.29 9.56
C GLY A 173 5.75 7.65 10.18
N ALA A 174 6.53 8.09 11.16
CA ALA A 174 6.36 9.43 11.73
C ALA A 174 6.45 10.50 10.63
N CYS A 175 5.66 11.58 10.75
CA CYS A 175 5.62 12.65 9.75
C CYS A 175 7.02 13.23 9.47
N GLY A 176 7.40 13.27 8.20
CA GLY A 176 8.73 13.67 7.78
C GLY A 176 8.86 13.84 6.26
N PRO A 177 10.00 14.37 5.77
CA PRO A 177 10.23 14.58 4.34
C PRO A 177 10.26 13.27 3.55
N ASP A 178 10.56 12.16 4.20
CA ASP A 178 10.53 10.83 3.61
C ASP A 178 9.13 10.37 3.20
N TRP A 179 8.06 11.04 3.64
CA TRP A 179 6.69 10.74 3.20
C TRP A 179 6.52 10.87 1.68
N LEU A 180 7.24 11.81 1.06
CA LEU A 180 7.21 12.05 -0.38
C LEU A 180 8.33 11.32 -1.13
N LEU A 181 9.14 10.52 -0.43
CA LEU A 181 10.27 9.83 -1.05
C LEU A 181 10.02 8.31 -1.06
N PRO A 182 10.35 7.61 -2.16
CA PRO A 182 10.24 6.16 -2.25
C PRO A 182 11.40 5.48 -1.48
N VAL A 183 11.54 5.83 -0.20
CA VAL A 183 12.50 5.25 0.76
C VAL A 183 11.75 4.61 1.92
N GLN A 184 12.40 3.70 2.63
CA GLN A 184 11.81 3.18 3.87
C GLN A 184 11.56 4.33 4.85
N PRO A 185 10.48 4.28 5.65
CA PRO A 185 10.25 5.26 6.70
C PRO A 185 11.48 5.40 7.59
N PHE A 186 11.93 6.62 7.83
CA PHE A 186 13.08 6.85 8.71
C PHE A 186 12.76 6.53 10.17
N LYS A 187 11.48 6.70 10.55
CA LYS A 187 10.94 6.39 11.88
C LYS A 187 9.67 5.56 11.73
N PRO A 188 9.78 4.24 11.47
CA PRO A 188 8.61 3.36 11.37
C PRO A 188 7.91 3.24 12.74
N LEU A 189 6.58 3.19 12.74
CA LEU A 189 5.78 3.06 13.97
C LEU A 189 5.44 1.62 14.34
N ASN A 190 5.59 0.69 13.41
CA ASN A 190 5.35 -0.74 13.61
C ASN A 190 6.34 -1.56 12.78
N ASP A 191 6.49 -2.84 13.11
CA ASP A 191 7.46 -3.77 12.53
C ASP A 191 6.84 -4.74 11.50
N GLY A 192 5.54 -4.61 11.27
CA GLY A 192 4.76 -5.47 10.38
C GLY A 192 4.25 -6.77 11.01
N ILE A 193 4.54 -7.01 12.29
CA ILE A 193 4.16 -8.23 13.03
C ILE A 193 3.19 -7.87 14.16
N ALA A 194 3.43 -6.75 14.84
CA ALA A 194 2.56 -6.20 15.86
C ALA A 194 2.11 -4.78 15.47
N PHE A 195 0.84 -4.49 15.68
CA PHE A 195 0.22 -3.20 15.39
C PHE A 195 -0.47 -2.67 16.63
N GLN A 196 -0.43 -1.35 16.79
CA GLN A 196 -1.17 -0.69 17.86
C GLN A 196 -2.67 -0.84 17.60
N SER A 197 -3.38 -1.49 18.52
CA SER A 197 -4.83 -1.66 18.49
C SER A 197 -5.49 -1.02 19.72
N ASP A 198 -6.76 -0.64 19.60
CA ASP A 198 -7.55 -0.24 20.76
C ASP A 198 -7.79 -1.45 21.69
N ALA A 199 -7.15 -1.42 22.86
CA ALA A 199 -7.23 -2.49 23.85
C ALA A 199 -8.67 -2.74 24.33
N SER A 200 -9.53 -1.71 24.32
CA SER A 200 -10.92 -1.83 24.78
C SER A 200 -11.76 -2.76 23.89
N LEU A 201 -11.48 -2.78 22.58
CA LEU A 201 -12.13 -3.66 21.60
C LEU A 201 -11.55 -5.09 21.61
N SER A 202 -10.30 -5.25 22.05
CA SER A 202 -9.67 -6.57 22.18
C SER A 202 -10.21 -7.35 23.40
N LEU A 203 -10.54 -6.63 24.49
CA LEU A 203 -11.06 -7.20 25.73
C LEU A 203 -12.52 -7.65 25.61
N SER A 204 -13.36 -6.95 24.84
CA SER A 204 -14.76 -7.36 24.62
C SER A 204 -14.87 -8.70 23.88
N SER A 205 -13.96 -8.98 22.94
CA SER A 205 -13.88 -10.28 22.24
C SER A 205 -13.31 -11.41 23.10
N SER A 206 -12.63 -11.06 24.20
CA SER A 206 -12.02 -12.01 25.13
C SER A 206 -12.99 -12.35 26.27
N SER A 207 -13.83 -11.40 26.69
CA SER A 207 -14.82 -11.59 27.76
C SER A 207 -15.92 -12.60 27.46
N GLU A 208 -16.18 -12.92 26.18
CA GLU A 208 -17.10 -14.01 25.81
C GLU A 208 -16.44 -15.41 25.83
N GLN A 209 -15.12 -15.50 26.03
CA GLN A 209 -14.38 -16.78 26.05
C GLN A 209 -13.69 -17.10 27.38
N THR A 210 -13.67 -16.17 28.35
CA THR A 210 -12.95 -16.34 29.62
C THR A 210 -13.87 -16.51 30.84
N SER A 211 -15.09 -17.04 30.69
CA SER A 211 -15.95 -17.36 31.84
C SER A 211 -15.61 -18.70 32.52
N GLU A 212 -14.55 -19.38 32.11
CA GLU A 212 -13.99 -20.53 32.83
C GLU A 212 -12.48 -20.34 32.94
N LEU A 213 -11.96 -20.43 34.16
CA LEU A 213 -10.55 -20.34 34.60
C LEU A 213 -10.11 -18.95 35.11
N THR A 214 -10.50 -18.70 36.36
CA THR A 214 -9.77 -17.87 37.33
C THR A 214 -8.38 -18.48 37.60
N ASP A 215 -7.31 -17.69 37.52
CA ASP A 215 -6.63 -17.16 38.72
C ASP A 215 -5.31 -16.44 38.36
N SER A 216 -5.10 -15.32 39.05
CA SER A 216 -3.84 -14.64 39.39
C SER A 216 -2.65 -14.69 38.41
N GLU A 217 -2.26 -13.53 37.89
CA GLU A 217 -1.00 -12.87 38.30
C GLU A 217 -0.85 -11.53 37.55
N SER A 218 -0.72 -10.46 38.33
CA SER A 218 -0.38 -9.11 37.86
C SER A 218 1.10 -9.04 37.50
N PHE A 219 1.43 -8.73 36.24
CA PHE A 219 2.77 -8.29 35.88
C PHE A 219 2.69 -7.07 34.94
N GLU A 220 3.03 -5.90 35.49
CA GLU A 220 3.36 -4.71 34.72
C GLU A 220 4.74 -4.85 34.06
N ALA A 221 4.91 -4.07 32.98
CA ALA A 221 6.16 -3.66 32.34
C ALA A 221 6.75 -4.58 31.25
N GLY A 222 6.53 -4.18 29.99
CA GLY A 222 7.48 -4.41 28.91
C GLY A 222 6.86 -4.69 27.54
N ALA A 223 6.39 -3.66 26.84
CA ALA A 223 5.93 -3.75 25.45
C ALA A 223 6.99 -4.26 24.43
N CYS A 224 8.19 -4.63 24.88
CA CYS A 224 9.29 -5.17 24.09
C CYS A 224 9.46 -6.70 24.23
N GLU A 225 8.80 -7.34 25.20
CA GLU A 225 9.01 -8.77 25.49
C GLU A 225 8.24 -9.73 24.55
N PRO A 226 6.95 -9.50 24.22
CA PRO A 226 6.16 -10.45 23.44
C PRO A 226 6.72 -10.68 22.02
N GLU A 227 7.18 -9.61 21.37
CA GLU A 227 7.77 -9.65 20.03
C GLU A 227 9.13 -10.36 20.03
N ARG A 228 9.98 -10.08 21.04
CA ARG A 228 11.28 -10.75 21.21
C ARG A 228 11.12 -12.24 21.48
N LEU A 229 10.21 -12.62 22.37
CA LEU A 229 9.88 -14.01 22.66
C LEU A 229 9.31 -14.72 21.43
N TRP A 230 8.44 -14.05 20.67
CA TRP A 230 7.88 -14.61 19.44
C TRP A 230 8.97 -14.84 18.38
N ARG A 231 9.82 -13.84 18.10
CA ARG A 231 10.93 -13.97 17.13
C ARG A 231 11.90 -15.08 17.53
N ARG A 232 12.21 -15.20 18.83
CA ARG A 232 13.09 -16.23 19.37
C ARG A 232 12.48 -17.63 19.29
N ARG A 233 11.18 -17.77 19.58
CA ARG A 233 10.46 -19.05 19.55
C ARG A 233 10.26 -19.59 18.13
N TYR A 234 10.05 -18.70 17.15
CA TYR A 234 9.77 -19.08 15.76
C TYR A 234 10.97 -18.93 14.81
N ARG A 235 12.19 -18.76 15.34
CA ARG A 235 13.46 -18.70 14.59
C ARG A 235 13.41 -17.76 13.37
N VAL A 236 12.72 -16.63 13.50
CA VAL A 236 12.66 -15.61 12.44
C VAL A 236 14.05 -15.00 12.31
N ARG A 237 14.79 -15.37 11.26
CA ARG A 237 16.18 -14.94 11.06
C ARG A 237 16.26 -13.42 10.96
N ARG A 238 17.24 -12.82 11.64
CA ARG A 238 17.63 -11.43 11.39
C ARG A 238 18.03 -11.34 9.92
N ARG A 239 17.54 -10.32 9.21
CA ARG A 239 18.10 -9.97 7.91
C ARG A 239 19.49 -9.40 8.18
N GLU A 240 20.49 -10.27 8.29
CA GLU A 240 21.88 -9.83 8.36
C GLU A 240 22.22 -9.17 7.02
N GLN A 241 22.84 -8.00 7.15
CA GLN A 241 23.32 -7.17 6.07
C GLN A 241 24.20 -8.03 5.15
N HIS A 242 23.95 -7.95 3.84
CA HIS A 242 24.89 -8.42 2.83
C HIS A 242 26.21 -7.65 3.01
N VAL A 243 27.15 -8.23 3.76
CA VAL A 243 28.56 -7.91 3.66
C VAL A 243 29.25 -9.22 3.33
N GLN A 244 29.74 -9.29 2.10
CA GLN A 244 30.54 -10.39 1.57
C GLN A 244 31.76 -10.63 2.47
N ALA A 245 31.88 -11.85 3.00
CA ALA A 245 33.17 -12.39 3.40
C ALA A 245 33.52 -13.49 2.40
N ALA A 246 34.38 -13.14 1.44
CA ALA A 246 35.07 -14.11 0.61
C ALA A 246 35.95 -14.99 1.50
N LYS A 247 35.87 -16.32 1.33
CA LYS A 247 36.84 -17.27 1.89
C LYS A 247 38.12 -17.24 1.04
N PRO A 248 39.32 -17.34 1.63
CA PRO A 248 40.48 -17.82 0.91
C PRO A 248 40.44 -19.36 0.86
N ASP A 249 40.68 -19.93 -0.31
CA ASP A 249 40.88 -21.37 -0.49
C ASP A 249 42.31 -21.77 -0.05
N PRO A 250 42.51 -23.03 0.39
CA PRO A 250 43.79 -23.55 0.90
C PRO A 250 44.87 -23.74 -0.17
#